data_AF-A0A9E3WYM9-F1
#
_entry.id   AF-A0A9E3WYM9-F1
#
_cell.length_a   1.000
_cell.length_b   1.000
_cell.length_c   1.000
_cell.angle_alpha   90.00
_cell.angle_beta   90.00
_cell.angle_gamma   90.00
#
_symmetry.space_group_name_H-M   'P 1'
#
loop_
_entity.id
_entity.type
_entity.pdbx_description
1 polymer ?
#
loop_
_entity_poly.entity_id
_entity_poly.type
_entity_poly.pdbx_seq_one_letter_code
_entity_poly.pdbx_strand_id
1 'polypeptide(L)'
;DLMRDYIGAPSEKLTNLMDPKTPMMSGVVQNQDSYMKGKIAQRFFYDRVKPILKAAMAEFYTQTGRHYDLIEPYKMDDAEYAIVCMGGMAETAEVTCDYMRDEMGLKVGVVHVTSFRPFPGPEIVDALRHVKAVAVIERMDNPLGQSNPLTAEIKAAFADALVGTAGYPRVHRLPVIYSGAAGLGSRDVRPGDFIAAVNNMIAEGSRFFTLGITHPTALDNSFDPDVRTPGSFSMRGHSVGGFGSVTTNKVIATIVGDLFDLYVQAYPKYGSEKKGLPTTYYMTAAEAPIRTHCEMNFVEFVPLNDVNAFSTGNPLKGLQPGGTVFMQASHTDSQMVWNGIPAYARRIIREKKLRALYLDAAGIARTVASVPDLQVRMQGIVLLGVFLKSTPFLERRQLSQDALMAGVEKSLRKYFGKRSEQVIQDNLTCVRRGFAEVLEIPQSIIEQDQSAIAQPKQFVKDIMQPGVIACRPTTPLARVAKAMDEQKLASIVVVDNDGALQGLVSMTDLLRARSNGNGHNGNGHANGNGNGNGHVNGNSSGQVNGNSNGNGTVYDWGSLPTSDVMNRNVLTTSPHELLSDAVNKLINGSADRLVVVEQENGHAKPVGTVLAADLARAV
;
A
#
# COMPACT_ATOMS: atom_id res chain seq x y z
N ASP A 1 21.05 -10.67 -26.41
CA ASP A 1 20.82 -11.60 -27.54
C ASP A 1 19.38 -12.05 -27.60
N LEU A 2 18.86 -12.80 -26.62
CA LEU A 2 17.44 -13.20 -26.55
C LEU A 2 16.43 -12.12 -26.97
N MET A 3 16.47 -10.92 -26.35
CA MET A 3 15.51 -9.85 -26.67
C MET A 3 15.62 -9.34 -28.11
N ARG A 4 16.84 -9.34 -28.68
CA ARG A 4 17.06 -8.94 -30.07
C ARG A 4 16.47 -9.99 -31.02
N ASP A 5 16.61 -11.26 -30.68
CA ASP A 5 16.14 -12.35 -31.52
C ASP A 5 14.62 -12.52 -31.42
N TYR A 6 14.05 -12.44 -30.20
CA TYR A 6 12.62 -12.54 -29.93
C TYR A 6 11.83 -11.33 -30.46
N ILE A 7 12.26 -10.10 -30.15
CA ILE A 7 11.57 -8.90 -30.65
C ILE A 7 11.85 -8.70 -32.15
N GLY A 8 13.07 -8.98 -32.62
CA GLY A 8 13.53 -8.67 -33.97
C GLY A 8 13.84 -7.18 -34.17
N ALA A 9 14.34 -6.81 -35.35
CA ALA A 9 14.58 -5.40 -35.65
C ALA A 9 13.24 -4.69 -35.91
N PRO A 10 12.99 -3.49 -35.32
CA PRO A 10 11.76 -2.75 -35.57
C PRO A 10 11.48 -2.50 -37.06
N SER A 11 12.52 -2.31 -37.88
CA SER A 11 12.41 -2.14 -39.34
C SER A 11 11.84 -3.36 -40.07
N GLU A 12 11.91 -4.55 -39.49
CA GLU A 12 11.38 -5.78 -40.08
C GLU A 12 9.90 -6.02 -39.74
N LYS A 13 9.45 -5.49 -38.59
CA LYS A 13 8.11 -5.80 -38.04
C LYS A 13 7.18 -4.59 -37.96
N LEU A 14 7.70 -3.36 -37.97
CA LEU A 14 6.92 -2.13 -37.88
C LEU A 14 6.96 -1.35 -39.20
N THR A 15 5.80 -0.89 -39.64
CA THR A 15 5.69 0.02 -40.78
C THR A 15 5.90 1.45 -40.31
N ASN A 16 6.88 2.16 -40.91
CA ASN A 16 7.00 3.60 -40.74
C ASN A 16 5.87 4.29 -41.52
N LEU A 17 4.89 4.86 -40.80
CA LEU A 17 3.76 5.55 -41.43
C LEU A 17 4.17 6.87 -42.11
N MET A 18 5.37 7.38 -41.81
CA MET A 18 5.91 8.66 -42.29
C MET A 18 7.19 8.45 -43.11
N ASP A 19 7.15 7.54 -44.08
CA ASP A 19 8.26 7.29 -45.00
C ASP A 19 8.04 8.01 -46.36
N PRO A 20 8.83 9.04 -46.70
CA PRO A 20 8.73 9.72 -47.99
C PRO A 20 9.00 8.81 -49.21
N LYS A 21 9.73 7.70 -49.02
CA LYS A 21 10.01 6.71 -50.08
C LYS A 21 8.83 5.75 -50.30
N THR A 22 7.97 5.58 -49.30
CA THR A 22 6.76 4.76 -49.36
C THR A 22 5.59 5.58 -48.80
N PRO A 23 5.14 6.62 -49.54
CA PRO A 23 4.18 7.57 -49.02
C PRO A 23 2.83 6.91 -48.77
N MET A 24 2.25 7.19 -47.60
CA MET A 24 0.93 6.70 -47.20
C MET A 24 0.12 7.84 -46.59
N MET A 25 -1.18 7.83 -46.85
CA MET A 25 -2.12 8.75 -46.22
C MET A 25 -2.88 8.02 -45.10
N SER A 26 -2.73 8.48 -43.86
CA SER A 26 -3.38 7.93 -42.67
C SER A 26 -4.19 9.01 -41.96
N GLY A 27 -5.25 8.62 -41.25
CA GLY A 27 -6.08 9.56 -40.48
C GLY A 27 -6.99 10.47 -41.31
N VAL A 28 -7.38 10.03 -42.51
CA VAL A 28 -8.29 10.79 -43.38
C VAL A 28 -9.67 11.00 -42.76
N VAL A 29 -10.31 12.12 -43.11
CA VAL A 29 -11.72 12.37 -42.77
C VAL A 29 -12.59 11.45 -43.62
N GLN A 30 -13.47 10.69 -42.98
CA GLN A 30 -14.37 9.74 -43.64
C GLN A 30 -15.83 10.09 -43.33
N ASN A 31 -16.67 10.07 -44.36
CA ASN A 31 -18.12 10.18 -44.19
C ASN A 31 -18.71 8.83 -43.71
N GLN A 32 -19.96 8.88 -43.24
CA GLN A 32 -20.66 7.76 -42.58
C GLN A 32 -20.58 6.42 -43.35
N ASP A 33 -20.78 6.43 -44.68
CA ASP A 33 -20.74 5.23 -45.52
C ASP A 33 -19.37 4.51 -45.49
N SER A 34 -18.28 5.26 -45.55
CA SER A 34 -16.92 4.70 -45.56
C SER A 34 -16.43 4.36 -44.16
N TYR A 35 -16.80 5.14 -43.14
CA TYR A 35 -16.29 4.98 -41.79
C TYR A 35 -16.67 3.63 -41.19
N MET A 36 -17.94 3.23 -41.31
CA MET A 36 -18.40 1.95 -40.76
C MET A 36 -17.69 0.77 -41.44
N LYS A 37 -17.54 0.80 -42.78
CA LYS A 37 -16.80 -0.22 -43.53
C LYS A 37 -15.37 -0.36 -43.03
N GLY A 38 -14.68 0.77 -42.89
CA GLY A 38 -13.30 0.81 -42.37
C GLY A 38 -13.19 0.25 -40.95
N LYS A 39 -14.10 0.65 -40.04
CA LYS A 39 -14.10 0.15 -38.66
C LYS A 39 -14.37 -1.34 -38.55
N ILE A 40 -15.35 -1.87 -39.30
CA ILE A 40 -15.64 -3.30 -39.30
C ILE A 40 -14.52 -4.09 -39.98
N ALA A 41 -13.92 -3.57 -41.06
CA ALA A 41 -12.81 -4.22 -41.75
C ALA A 41 -11.59 -4.44 -40.84
N GLN A 42 -11.40 -3.66 -39.76
CA GLN A 42 -10.33 -3.89 -38.78
C GLN A 42 -10.43 -5.26 -38.09
N ARG A 43 -11.62 -5.87 -38.04
CA ARG A 43 -11.81 -7.24 -37.52
C ARG A 43 -10.92 -8.26 -38.22
N PHE A 44 -10.63 -8.06 -39.51
CA PHE A 44 -9.67 -8.89 -40.25
C PHE A 44 -8.33 -9.03 -39.52
N PHE A 45 -7.86 -7.95 -38.87
CA PHE A 45 -6.64 -7.97 -38.06
C PHE A 45 -6.90 -8.48 -36.64
N TYR A 46 -7.96 -8.00 -35.97
CA TYR A 46 -8.23 -8.35 -34.58
C TYR A 46 -8.53 -9.83 -34.37
N ASP A 47 -9.24 -10.48 -35.29
CA ASP A 47 -9.59 -11.90 -35.21
C ASP A 47 -8.33 -12.80 -35.28
N ARG A 48 -7.22 -12.27 -35.81
CA ARG A 48 -5.92 -12.96 -35.90
C ARG A 48 -5.03 -12.73 -34.67
N VAL A 49 -5.37 -11.81 -33.77
CA VAL A 49 -4.53 -11.46 -32.62
C VAL A 49 -4.40 -12.64 -31.65
N LYS A 50 -5.50 -13.35 -31.35
CA LYS A 50 -5.47 -14.49 -30.41
C LYS A 50 -4.46 -15.58 -30.82
N PRO A 51 -4.51 -16.16 -32.04
CA PRO A 51 -3.54 -17.18 -32.43
C PRO A 51 -2.10 -16.64 -32.52
N ILE A 52 -1.90 -15.38 -32.95
CA ILE A 52 -0.57 -14.76 -32.98
C ILE A 52 0.00 -14.60 -31.58
N LEU A 53 -0.82 -14.17 -30.62
CA LEU A 53 -0.42 -14.01 -29.22
C LEU A 53 -0.01 -15.36 -28.61
N LYS A 54 -0.80 -16.43 -28.84
CA LYS A 54 -0.44 -17.78 -28.39
C LYS A 54 0.85 -18.29 -29.02
N ALA A 55 1.07 -18.02 -30.31
CA ALA A 55 2.32 -18.38 -30.98
C ALA A 55 3.54 -17.66 -30.37
N ALA A 56 3.41 -16.36 -30.09
CA ALA A 56 4.46 -15.59 -29.42
C ALA A 56 4.76 -16.12 -28.00
N MET A 57 3.72 -16.44 -27.22
CA MET A 57 3.88 -17.07 -25.90
C MET A 57 4.59 -18.43 -25.98
N ALA A 58 4.26 -19.27 -26.97
CA ALA A 58 4.92 -20.56 -27.19
C ALA A 58 6.39 -20.40 -27.65
N GLU A 59 6.68 -19.41 -28.50
CA GLU A 59 8.04 -19.06 -28.88
C GLU A 59 8.86 -18.62 -27.65
N PHE A 60 8.28 -17.78 -26.80
CA PHE A 60 8.90 -17.36 -25.54
C PHE A 60 9.19 -18.55 -24.62
N TYR A 61 8.26 -19.51 -24.52
CA TYR A 61 8.48 -20.74 -23.77
C TYR A 61 9.65 -21.56 -24.34
N THR A 62 9.69 -21.74 -25.66
CA THR A 62 10.77 -22.48 -26.33
C THR A 62 12.15 -21.87 -26.04
N GLN A 63 12.24 -20.54 -26.00
CA GLN A 63 13.51 -19.85 -25.78
C GLN A 63 13.92 -19.73 -24.30
N THR A 64 12.96 -19.80 -23.37
CA THR A 64 13.21 -19.43 -21.96
C THR A 64 12.81 -20.46 -20.93
N GLY A 65 12.04 -21.49 -21.32
CA GLY A 65 11.41 -22.46 -20.42
C GLY A 65 10.26 -21.90 -19.59
N ARG A 66 9.91 -20.61 -19.72
CA ARG A 66 8.80 -19.97 -18.99
C ARG A 66 7.54 -19.99 -19.84
N HIS A 67 6.54 -20.73 -19.39
CA HIS A 67 5.28 -20.87 -20.10
C HIS A 67 4.35 -19.71 -19.75
N TYR A 68 3.67 -19.17 -20.77
CA TYR A 68 2.56 -18.24 -20.63
C TYR A 68 1.42 -18.72 -21.54
N ASP A 69 0.17 -18.51 -21.13
CA ASP A 69 -1.02 -18.59 -21.99
C ASP A 69 -1.95 -17.42 -21.62
N LEU A 70 -3.13 -17.30 -22.24
CA LEU A 70 -4.08 -16.21 -21.99
C LEU A 70 -4.59 -16.16 -20.54
N ILE A 71 -4.59 -17.32 -19.88
CA ILE A 71 -4.78 -17.49 -18.45
C ILE A 71 -3.77 -18.50 -17.91
N GLU A 72 -3.48 -18.42 -16.63
CA GLU A 72 -2.64 -19.39 -15.92
C GLU A 72 -3.46 -19.94 -14.73
N PRO A 73 -4.07 -21.14 -14.87
CA PRO A 73 -4.72 -21.81 -13.77
C PRO A 73 -3.68 -22.41 -12.82
N TYR A 74 -3.91 -22.26 -11.52
CA TYR A 74 -3.05 -22.75 -10.46
C TYR A 74 -3.88 -23.56 -9.45
N LYS A 75 -3.52 -24.85 -9.30
CA LYS A 75 -4.21 -25.83 -8.41
C LYS A 75 -5.73 -25.90 -8.63
N MET A 76 -6.17 -25.95 -9.89
CA MET A 76 -7.59 -25.95 -10.28
C MET A 76 -8.22 -27.34 -10.43
N ASP A 77 -7.42 -28.41 -10.53
CA ASP A 77 -7.90 -29.76 -10.88
C ASP A 77 -8.98 -30.31 -9.93
N ASP A 78 -8.88 -30.00 -8.63
CA ASP A 78 -9.81 -30.42 -7.57
C ASP A 78 -10.43 -29.24 -6.81
N ALA A 79 -10.26 -28.01 -7.30
CA ALA A 79 -10.67 -26.80 -6.60
C ALA A 79 -12.21 -26.73 -6.45
N GLU A 80 -12.66 -26.44 -5.24
CA GLU A 80 -14.07 -26.13 -4.93
C GLU A 80 -14.36 -24.63 -4.95
N TYR A 81 -13.34 -23.81 -4.69
CA TYR A 81 -13.41 -22.34 -4.71
C TYR A 81 -12.26 -21.80 -5.56
N ALA A 82 -12.50 -20.71 -6.28
CA ALA A 82 -11.46 -20.08 -7.09
C ALA A 82 -11.31 -18.58 -6.82
N ILE A 83 -10.08 -18.10 -6.87
CA ILE A 83 -9.76 -16.67 -6.95
C ILE A 83 -9.40 -16.35 -8.40
N VAL A 84 -9.99 -15.31 -8.98
CA VAL A 84 -9.62 -14.82 -10.32
C VAL A 84 -9.10 -13.40 -10.16
N CYS A 85 -7.88 -13.13 -10.64
CA CYS A 85 -7.29 -11.80 -10.58
C CYS A 85 -6.24 -11.58 -11.68
N MET A 86 -5.70 -10.37 -11.74
CA MET A 86 -4.76 -9.93 -12.77
C MET A 86 -3.52 -9.27 -12.16
N GLY A 87 -2.37 -9.44 -12.83
CA GLY A 87 -1.13 -8.75 -12.48
C GLY A 87 -0.49 -9.30 -11.20
N GLY A 88 0.38 -8.50 -10.57
CA GLY A 88 1.24 -8.98 -9.47
C GLY A 88 0.52 -9.52 -8.23
N MET A 89 -0.78 -9.22 -8.05
CA MET A 89 -1.55 -9.80 -6.93
C MET A 89 -1.83 -11.30 -7.13
N ALA A 90 -1.78 -11.80 -8.38
CA ALA A 90 -2.02 -13.20 -8.68
C ALA A 90 -0.94 -14.11 -8.10
N GLU A 91 0.34 -13.74 -8.17
CA GLU A 91 1.42 -14.52 -7.56
C GLU A 91 1.29 -14.58 -6.03
N THR A 92 0.88 -13.48 -5.38
CA THR A 92 0.56 -13.50 -3.93
C THR A 92 -0.63 -14.41 -3.64
N ALA A 93 -1.65 -14.40 -4.50
CA ALA A 93 -2.81 -15.28 -4.37
C ALA A 93 -2.41 -16.76 -4.53
N GLU A 94 -1.47 -17.11 -5.41
CA GLU A 94 -0.96 -18.47 -5.58
C GLU A 94 -0.28 -19.01 -4.31
N VAL A 95 0.65 -18.27 -3.72
CA VAL A 95 1.29 -18.71 -2.46
C VAL A 95 0.33 -18.72 -1.28
N THR A 96 -0.69 -17.87 -1.31
CA THR A 96 -1.77 -17.93 -0.31
C THR A 96 -2.69 -19.13 -0.54
N CYS A 97 -2.91 -19.52 -1.80
CA CYS A 97 -3.63 -20.74 -2.16
C CYS A 97 -2.90 -21.97 -1.62
N ASP A 98 -1.57 -22.03 -1.72
CA ASP A 98 -0.76 -23.07 -1.09
C ASP A 98 -1.02 -23.15 0.42
N TYR A 99 -0.91 -22.02 1.12
CA TYR A 99 -1.18 -21.95 2.55
C TYR A 99 -2.61 -22.42 2.91
N MET A 100 -3.63 -21.95 2.20
CA MET A 100 -5.03 -22.35 2.44
C MET A 100 -5.25 -23.85 2.21
N ARG A 101 -4.57 -24.44 1.23
CA ARG A 101 -4.66 -25.87 0.96
C ARG A 101 -3.92 -26.71 2.00
N ASP A 102 -2.69 -26.32 2.32
CA ASP A 102 -1.77 -27.12 3.12
C ASP A 102 -2.06 -26.98 4.63
N GLU A 103 -2.36 -25.76 5.11
CA GLU A 103 -2.55 -25.48 6.54
C GLU A 103 -4.02 -25.40 6.96
N MET A 104 -4.92 -25.03 6.03
CA MET A 104 -6.36 -24.88 6.33
C MET A 104 -7.24 -25.98 5.72
N GLY A 105 -6.68 -26.86 4.87
CA GLY A 105 -7.41 -27.95 4.23
C GLY A 105 -8.48 -27.50 3.22
N LEU A 106 -8.42 -26.25 2.73
CA LEU A 106 -9.40 -25.69 1.81
C LEU A 106 -9.01 -25.99 0.36
N LYS A 107 -9.93 -26.56 -0.43
CA LYS A 107 -9.72 -26.81 -1.86
C LYS A 107 -9.90 -25.53 -2.69
N VAL A 108 -8.92 -24.65 -2.63
CA VAL A 108 -8.88 -23.41 -3.40
C VAL A 108 -7.99 -23.58 -4.63
N GLY A 109 -8.31 -22.86 -5.70
CA GLY A 109 -7.43 -22.64 -6.85
C GLY A 109 -7.38 -21.15 -7.24
N VAL A 110 -6.46 -20.79 -8.11
CA VAL A 110 -6.29 -19.41 -8.62
C VAL A 110 -6.30 -19.45 -10.14
N VAL A 111 -6.92 -18.45 -10.77
CA VAL A 111 -6.81 -18.21 -12.21
C VAL A 111 -6.23 -16.81 -12.41
N HIS A 112 -4.97 -16.76 -12.84
CA HIS A 112 -4.31 -15.53 -13.23
C HIS A 112 -4.68 -15.19 -14.68
N VAL A 113 -5.35 -14.06 -14.91
CA VAL A 113 -5.69 -13.61 -16.26
C VAL A 113 -4.55 -12.73 -16.79
N THR A 114 -3.75 -13.27 -17.71
CA THR A 114 -2.59 -12.57 -18.28
C THR A 114 -2.97 -11.71 -19.49
N SER A 115 -4.02 -12.10 -20.22
CA SER A 115 -4.57 -11.36 -21.36
C SER A 115 -6.01 -10.96 -21.07
N PHE A 116 -6.25 -9.66 -20.89
CA PHE A 116 -7.62 -9.15 -20.83
C PHE A 116 -8.23 -8.96 -22.22
N ARG A 117 -7.39 -8.69 -23.23
CA ARG A 117 -7.77 -8.53 -24.63
C ARG A 117 -6.72 -9.19 -25.54
N PRO A 118 -7.12 -10.11 -26.43
CA PRO A 118 -8.47 -10.67 -26.60
C PRO A 118 -8.95 -11.41 -25.34
N PHE A 119 -10.23 -11.26 -24.98
CA PHE A 119 -10.74 -11.82 -23.73
C PHE A 119 -10.79 -13.36 -23.80
N PRO A 120 -10.23 -14.09 -22.81
CA PRO A 120 -10.13 -15.55 -22.85
C PRO A 120 -11.37 -16.23 -22.26
N GLY A 121 -12.55 -15.89 -22.79
CA GLY A 121 -13.84 -16.40 -22.30
C GLY A 121 -13.90 -17.94 -22.24
N PRO A 122 -13.63 -18.67 -23.34
CA PRO A 122 -13.65 -20.13 -23.34
C PRO A 122 -12.69 -20.76 -22.33
N GLU A 123 -11.45 -20.25 -22.25
CA GLU A 123 -10.42 -20.74 -21.34
C GLU A 123 -10.81 -20.51 -19.87
N ILE A 124 -11.35 -19.33 -19.55
CA ILE A 124 -11.85 -19.00 -18.20
C ILE A 124 -13.00 -19.93 -17.81
N VAL A 125 -13.98 -20.16 -18.69
CA VAL A 125 -15.11 -21.04 -18.39
C VAL A 125 -14.60 -22.47 -18.17
N ASP A 126 -13.66 -22.94 -18.99
CA ASP A 126 -13.11 -24.29 -18.85
C ASP A 126 -12.42 -24.48 -17.49
N ALA A 127 -11.60 -23.50 -17.07
CA ALA A 127 -10.92 -23.52 -15.78
C ALA A 127 -11.90 -23.47 -14.58
N LEU A 128 -13.00 -22.71 -14.70
CA LEU A 128 -13.89 -22.41 -13.57
C LEU A 128 -15.15 -23.29 -13.51
N ARG A 129 -15.52 -24.06 -14.55
CA ARG A 129 -16.83 -24.74 -14.62
C ARG A 129 -17.11 -25.75 -13.50
N HIS A 130 -16.07 -26.25 -12.84
CA HIS A 130 -16.20 -27.27 -11.80
C HIS A 130 -16.32 -26.72 -10.38
N VAL A 131 -15.94 -25.46 -10.16
CA VAL A 131 -15.95 -24.85 -8.82
C VAL A 131 -17.38 -24.51 -8.37
N LYS A 132 -17.56 -24.34 -7.06
CA LYS A 132 -18.83 -23.93 -6.42
C LYS A 132 -18.99 -22.40 -6.48
N ALA A 133 -17.91 -21.68 -6.20
CA ALA A 133 -17.90 -20.21 -6.16
C ALA A 133 -16.55 -19.64 -6.62
N VAL A 134 -16.60 -18.39 -7.09
CA VAL A 134 -15.45 -17.64 -7.62
C VAL A 134 -15.43 -16.25 -7.01
N ALA A 135 -14.28 -15.83 -6.48
CA ALA A 135 -14.02 -14.44 -6.08
C ALA A 135 -13.17 -13.77 -7.17
N VAL A 136 -13.76 -12.83 -7.90
CA VAL A 136 -13.07 -12.04 -8.91
C VAL A 136 -12.57 -10.75 -8.25
N ILE A 137 -11.25 -10.62 -8.10
CA ILE A 137 -10.61 -9.50 -7.41
C ILE A 137 -9.96 -8.58 -8.45
N GLU A 138 -10.41 -7.32 -8.48
CA GLU A 138 -10.02 -6.34 -9.49
C GLU A 138 -9.33 -5.13 -8.87
N ARG A 139 -8.32 -4.61 -9.58
CA ARG A 139 -7.57 -3.41 -9.18
C ARG A 139 -8.28 -2.11 -9.57
N MET A 140 -9.58 -2.06 -9.35
CA MET A 140 -10.45 -0.91 -9.64
C MET A 140 -11.80 -1.07 -8.94
N ASP A 141 -12.59 0.00 -8.95
CA ASP A 141 -13.98 -0.01 -8.52
C ASP A 141 -14.82 0.82 -9.49
N ASN A 142 -15.92 0.26 -10.00
CA ASN A 142 -16.90 0.95 -10.84
C ASN A 142 -18.29 0.88 -10.18
N PRO A 143 -18.58 1.76 -9.20
CA PRO A 143 -19.77 1.66 -8.37
C PRO A 143 -21.09 1.90 -9.13
N LEU A 144 -21.04 2.52 -10.31
CA LEU A 144 -22.21 2.72 -11.17
C LEU A 144 -22.40 1.60 -12.20
N GLY A 145 -21.43 0.70 -12.34
CA GLY A 145 -21.52 -0.47 -13.20
C GLY A 145 -22.27 -1.61 -12.51
N GLN A 146 -22.94 -2.45 -13.30
CA GLN A 146 -23.56 -3.68 -12.78
C GLN A 146 -22.52 -4.62 -12.14
N SER A 147 -21.29 -4.60 -12.63
CA SER A 147 -20.13 -5.34 -12.12
C SER A 147 -18.86 -4.65 -12.60
N ASN A 148 -17.76 -4.88 -11.90
CA ASN A 148 -16.45 -4.50 -12.40
C ASN A 148 -16.13 -5.27 -13.72
N PRO A 149 -15.27 -4.73 -14.61
CA PRO A 149 -15.11 -5.21 -15.98
C PRO A 149 -14.75 -6.70 -16.12
N LEU A 150 -13.77 -7.19 -15.34
CA LEU A 150 -13.39 -8.61 -15.40
C LEU A 150 -14.53 -9.48 -14.90
N THR A 151 -15.18 -9.10 -13.79
CA THR A 151 -16.36 -9.78 -13.27
C THR A 151 -17.49 -9.83 -14.31
N ALA A 152 -17.75 -8.72 -15.01
CA ALA A 152 -18.79 -8.61 -16.03
C ALA A 152 -18.52 -9.55 -17.22
N GLU A 153 -17.28 -9.61 -17.68
CA GLU A 153 -16.91 -10.46 -18.82
C GLU A 153 -16.86 -11.94 -18.47
N ILE A 154 -16.49 -12.31 -17.25
CA ILE A 154 -16.62 -13.69 -16.76
C ILE A 154 -18.09 -14.11 -16.74
N LYS A 155 -18.99 -13.24 -16.23
CA LYS A 155 -20.44 -13.49 -16.26
C LYS A 155 -20.95 -13.67 -17.69
N ALA A 156 -20.51 -12.82 -18.63
CA ALA A 156 -20.88 -12.92 -20.04
C ALA A 156 -20.36 -14.20 -20.69
N ALA A 157 -19.10 -14.59 -20.42
CA ALA A 157 -18.51 -15.81 -20.93
C ALA A 157 -19.25 -17.07 -20.47
N PHE A 158 -19.68 -17.12 -19.20
CA PHE A 158 -20.52 -18.22 -18.73
C PHE A 158 -21.93 -18.19 -19.35
N ALA A 159 -22.50 -17.02 -19.60
CA ALA A 159 -23.78 -16.91 -20.29
C ALA A 159 -23.68 -17.49 -21.71
N ASP A 160 -22.63 -17.15 -22.46
CA ASP A 160 -22.31 -17.73 -23.77
C ASP A 160 -22.18 -19.26 -23.71
N ALA A 161 -21.47 -19.76 -22.70
CA ALA A 161 -21.30 -21.20 -22.51
C ALA A 161 -22.61 -21.94 -22.18
N LEU A 162 -23.50 -21.31 -21.40
CA LEU A 162 -24.82 -21.87 -21.05
C LEU A 162 -25.75 -21.98 -22.25
N VAL A 163 -25.72 -21.01 -23.16
CA VAL A 163 -26.53 -21.03 -24.39
C VAL A 163 -25.90 -21.85 -25.52
N GLY A 164 -24.72 -22.44 -25.29
CA GLY A 164 -24.04 -23.31 -26.24
C GLY A 164 -23.36 -22.58 -27.39
N THR A 165 -22.85 -21.36 -27.15
CA THR A 165 -22.08 -20.61 -28.14
C THR A 165 -20.87 -21.42 -28.64
N ALA A 166 -20.66 -21.44 -29.96
CA ALA A 166 -19.56 -22.20 -30.57
C ALA A 166 -18.19 -21.79 -30.00
N GLY A 167 -17.36 -22.77 -29.67
CA GLY A 167 -16.03 -22.58 -29.10
C GLY A 167 -15.98 -22.51 -27.57
N TYR A 168 -17.12 -22.45 -26.88
CA TYR A 168 -17.18 -22.55 -25.42
C TYR A 168 -17.37 -24.00 -24.94
N PRO A 169 -16.80 -24.36 -23.77
CA PRO A 169 -17.10 -25.63 -23.13
C PRO A 169 -18.57 -25.68 -22.70
N ARG A 170 -19.19 -26.87 -22.77
CA ARG A 170 -20.57 -27.05 -22.33
C ARG A 170 -20.65 -26.97 -20.80
N VAL A 171 -21.52 -26.10 -20.30
CA VAL A 171 -21.81 -25.96 -18.87
C VAL A 171 -23.31 -26.03 -18.60
N HIS A 172 -23.67 -26.52 -17.41
CA HIS A 172 -25.07 -26.66 -16.97
C HIS A 172 -25.39 -25.82 -15.75
N ARG A 173 -24.37 -25.18 -15.15
CA ARG A 173 -24.48 -24.34 -13.98
C ARG A 173 -23.48 -23.19 -14.06
N LEU A 174 -23.82 -22.10 -13.41
CA LEU A 174 -22.94 -20.98 -13.14
C LEU A 174 -22.40 -21.12 -11.71
N PRO A 175 -21.08 -21.02 -11.46
CA PRO A 175 -20.59 -20.88 -10.09
C PRO A 175 -21.08 -19.57 -9.47
N VAL A 176 -21.19 -19.49 -8.15
CA VAL A 176 -21.54 -18.22 -7.50
C VAL A 176 -20.38 -17.23 -7.67
N ILE A 177 -20.61 -16.12 -8.36
CA ILE A 177 -19.57 -15.12 -8.64
C ILE A 177 -19.66 -13.97 -7.63
N TYR A 178 -18.55 -13.73 -6.94
CA TYR A 178 -18.31 -12.62 -6.04
C TYR A 178 -17.35 -11.63 -6.70
N SER A 179 -17.52 -10.34 -6.39
CA SER A 179 -16.72 -9.25 -6.95
C SER A 179 -16.01 -8.48 -5.84
N GLY A 180 -14.69 -8.42 -5.90
CA GLY A 180 -13.84 -7.74 -4.93
C GLY A 180 -13.11 -6.56 -5.57
N ALA A 181 -13.08 -5.42 -4.89
CA ALA A 181 -12.21 -4.29 -5.24
C ALA A 181 -11.03 -4.22 -4.27
N ALA A 182 -9.80 -4.17 -4.81
CA ALA A 182 -8.57 -4.20 -4.01
C ALA A 182 -7.43 -3.44 -4.70
N GLY A 183 -6.40 -3.03 -3.96
CA GLY A 183 -5.15 -2.54 -4.57
C GLY A 183 -5.19 -1.19 -5.29
N LEU A 184 -6.29 -0.43 -5.18
CA LEU A 184 -6.38 0.92 -5.76
C LEU A 184 -5.29 1.83 -5.16
N GLY A 185 -4.65 2.65 -6.00
CA GLY A 185 -3.59 3.56 -5.55
C GLY A 185 -2.35 2.86 -4.97
N SER A 186 -2.12 1.59 -5.31
CA SER A 186 -1.05 0.77 -4.70
C SER A 186 -1.24 0.50 -3.21
N ARG A 187 -2.49 0.51 -2.74
CA ARG A 187 -2.84 -0.11 -1.47
C ARG A 187 -2.41 -1.59 -1.50
N ASP A 188 -1.87 -2.09 -0.40
CA ASP A 188 -1.47 -3.49 -0.33
C ASP A 188 -2.66 -4.44 -0.44
N VAL A 189 -2.41 -5.59 -1.06
CA VAL A 189 -3.28 -6.76 -1.03
C VAL A 189 -2.43 -7.91 -0.51
N ARG A 190 -2.79 -8.43 0.66
CA ARG A 190 -1.98 -9.33 1.48
C ARG A 190 -2.57 -10.75 1.49
N PRO A 191 -1.82 -11.76 1.97
CA PRO A 191 -2.36 -13.11 2.16
C PRO A 191 -3.68 -13.14 2.93
N GLY A 192 -3.78 -12.37 4.03
CA GLY A 192 -5.03 -12.29 4.80
C GLY A 192 -6.24 -11.80 4.00
N ASP A 193 -6.04 -10.94 2.99
CA ASP A 193 -7.12 -10.45 2.13
C ASP A 193 -7.68 -11.56 1.22
N PHE A 194 -6.82 -12.44 0.67
CA PHE A 194 -7.25 -13.56 -0.15
C PHE A 194 -7.95 -14.64 0.69
N ILE A 195 -7.46 -14.89 1.91
CA ILE A 195 -8.13 -15.78 2.87
C ILE A 195 -9.51 -15.24 3.22
N ALA A 196 -9.62 -13.94 3.49
CA ALA A 196 -10.90 -13.28 3.77
C ALA A 196 -11.89 -13.44 2.60
N ALA A 197 -11.43 -13.26 1.36
CA ALA A 197 -12.26 -13.45 0.16
C ALA A 197 -12.79 -14.88 0.04
N VAL A 198 -11.96 -15.89 0.31
CA VAL A 198 -12.37 -17.31 0.29
C VAL A 198 -13.34 -17.62 1.43
N ASN A 199 -13.07 -17.14 2.64
CA ASN A 199 -13.97 -17.31 3.79
C ASN A 199 -15.34 -16.67 3.53
N ASN A 200 -15.39 -15.51 2.87
CA ASN A 200 -16.64 -14.89 2.45
C ASN A 200 -17.42 -15.73 1.42
N MET A 201 -16.73 -16.44 0.52
CA MET A 201 -17.39 -17.40 -0.38
C MET A 201 -17.96 -18.61 0.37
N ILE A 202 -17.18 -19.18 1.31
CA ILE A 202 -17.58 -20.35 2.12
C ILE A 202 -18.79 -20.00 2.99
N ALA A 203 -18.80 -18.82 3.61
CA ALA A 203 -19.89 -18.33 4.45
C ALA A 203 -21.10 -17.82 3.64
N GLU A 204 -21.07 -17.94 2.32
CA GLU A 204 -22.10 -17.42 1.41
C GLU A 204 -22.39 -15.91 1.59
N GLY A 205 -21.38 -15.14 2.00
CA GLY A 205 -21.50 -13.74 2.40
C GLY A 205 -21.71 -12.74 1.26
N SER A 206 -21.26 -11.51 1.48
CA SER A 206 -21.51 -10.37 0.60
C SER A 206 -20.99 -10.61 -0.82
N ARG A 207 -21.86 -10.44 -1.83
CA ARG A 207 -21.51 -10.62 -3.26
C ARG A 207 -20.51 -9.59 -3.77
N PHE A 208 -20.53 -8.39 -3.20
CA PHE A 208 -19.52 -7.37 -3.42
C PHE A 208 -18.76 -7.11 -2.12
N PHE A 209 -17.45 -6.90 -2.22
CA PHE A 209 -16.61 -6.58 -1.06
C PHE A 209 -15.37 -5.77 -1.43
N THR A 210 -14.72 -5.20 -0.43
CA THR A 210 -13.43 -4.51 -0.56
C THR A 210 -12.37 -5.18 0.30
N LEU A 211 -11.10 -5.05 -0.10
CA LEU A 211 -9.95 -5.62 0.61
C LEU A 211 -8.90 -4.55 0.95
N GLY A 212 -8.13 -4.75 2.02
CA GLY A 212 -7.02 -3.87 2.41
C GLY A 212 -7.39 -2.49 2.97
N ILE A 213 -8.68 -2.20 3.22
CA ILE A 213 -9.17 -0.92 3.76
C ILE A 213 -10.20 -1.12 4.88
N THR A 214 -10.38 -0.11 5.73
CA THR A 214 -11.51 -0.05 6.66
C THR A 214 -12.70 0.58 5.95
N HIS A 215 -13.76 -0.20 5.71
CA HIS A 215 -14.98 0.25 5.05
C HIS A 215 -16.15 -0.70 5.40
N PRO A 216 -17.43 -0.28 5.37
CA PRO A 216 -18.55 -1.20 5.61
C PRO A 216 -18.65 -2.40 4.67
N THR A 217 -18.04 -2.34 3.49
CA THR A 217 -17.94 -3.48 2.54
C THR A 217 -16.65 -4.29 2.69
N ALA A 218 -15.76 -3.90 3.61
CA ALA A 218 -14.48 -4.56 3.78
C ALA A 218 -14.66 -5.93 4.43
N LEU A 219 -13.92 -6.92 3.95
CA LEU A 219 -13.81 -8.20 4.63
C LEU A 219 -12.79 -8.12 5.76
N ASP A 220 -13.01 -8.88 6.82
CA ASP A 220 -12.05 -8.99 7.91
C ASP A 220 -10.82 -9.79 7.47
N ASN A 221 -9.66 -9.13 7.47
CA ASN A 221 -8.36 -9.68 7.14
C ASN A 221 -7.44 -9.75 8.37
N SER A 222 -8.02 -9.83 9.58
CA SER A 222 -7.30 -9.90 10.86
C SER A 222 -6.29 -11.05 10.94
N PHE A 223 -6.55 -12.15 10.24
CA PHE A 223 -5.60 -13.25 10.08
C PHE A 223 -4.77 -13.08 8.80
N ASP A 224 -3.48 -12.75 8.96
CA ASP A 224 -2.52 -12.54 7.88
C ASP A 224 -1.26 -13.40 8.11
N PRO A 225 -1.20 -14.63 7.57
CA PRO A 225 -0.10 -15.56 7.82
C PRO A 225 1.17 -15.21 7.02
N ASP A 226 2.31 -15.74 7.48
CA ASP A 226 3.55 -15.71 6.72
C ASP A 226 3.53 -16.79 5.64
N VAL A 227 3.38 -16.38 4.38
CA VAL A 227 3.37 -17.27 3.21
C VAL A 227 4.68 -17.23 2.42
N ARG A 228 5.75 -16.65 3.00
CA ARG A 228 7.07 -16.65 2.36
C ARG A 228 7.59 -18.09 2.29
N THR A 229 8.41 -18.36 1.28
CA THR A 229 9.13 -19.63 1.17
C THR A 229 9.90 -19.90 2.47
N PRO A 230 9.79 -21.10 3.08
CA PRO A 230 10.59 -21.44 4.26
C PRO A 230 12.08 -21.17 4.04
N GLY A 231 12.74 -20.61 5.07
CA GLY A 231 14.16 -20.23 4.98
C GLY A 231 14.44 -18.89 4.29
N SER A 232 13.40 -18.20 3.79
CA SER A 232 13.49 -16.81 3.32
C SER A 232 14.04 -15.87 4.38
N PHE A 233 14.71 -14.83 3.94
CA PHE A 233 15.25 -13.77 4.78
C PHE A 233 14.82 -12.41 4.26
N SER A 234 14.10 -11.66 5.09
CA SER A 234 13.53 -10.37 4.75
C SER A 234 14.09 -9.26 5.63
N MET A 235 14.35 -8.12 5.01
CA MET A 235 14.86 -6.91 5.61
C MET A 235 13.92 -5.73 5.35
N ARG A 236 13.57 -4.98 6.40
CA ARG A 236 12.93 -3.67 6.25
C ARG A 236 13.80 -2.58 6.86
N GLY A 237 14.45 -1.80 6.01
CA GLY A 237 15.24 -0.67 6.44
C GLY A 237 14.44 0.62 6.57
N HIS A 238 14.78 1.40 7.59
CA HIS A 238 14.26 2.73 7.84
C HIS A 238 15.38 3.75 7.65
N SER A 239 15.13 4.74 6.81
CA SER A 239 16.12 5.75 6.43
C SER A 239 15.45 7.10 6.19
N VAL A 240 16.27 8.13 5.95
CA VAL A 240 15.81 9.46 5.56
C VAL A 240 16.07 9.69 4.07
N GLY A 241 15.15 10.38 3.39
CA GLY A 241 15.31 10.78 2.00
C GLY A 241 16.57 11.62 1.79
N GLY A 242 17.51 11.12 0.96
CA GLY A 242 18.81 11.74 0.71
C GLY A 242 20.01 10.90 1.18
N PHE A 243 19.79 9.90 2.04
CA PHE A 243 20.85 9.07 2.63
C PHE A 243 21.37 7.96 1.70
N GLY A 244 20.82 7.82 0.50
CA GLY A 244 21.25 6.80 -0.46
C GLY A 244 20.69 5.40 -0.22
N SER A 245 19.70 5.24 0.66
CA SER A 245 19.09 3.95 1.05
C SER A 245 18.62 3.08 -0.13
N VAL A 246 18.10 3.68 -1.19
CA VAL A 246 17.67 2.95 -2.40
C VAL A 246 18.86 2.29 -3.10
N THR A 247 19.94 3.06 -3.26
CA THR A 247 21.19 2.55 -3.84
C THR A 247 21.77 1.47 -2.95
N THR A 248 21.77 1.70 -1.63
CA THR A 248 22.20 0.71 -0.64
C THR A 248 21.43 -0.58 -0.75
N ASN A 249 20.10 -0.52 -0.77
CA ASN A 249 19.25 -1.71 -0.88
C ASN A 249 19.53 -2.48 -2.17
N LYS A 250 19.70 -1.77 -3.30
CA LYS A 250 20.06 -2.38 -4.59
C LYS A 250 21.45 -3.02 -4.58
N VAL A 251 22.42 -2.42 -3.90
CA VAL A 251 23.77 -2.98 -3.76
C VAL A 251 23.74 -4.24 -2.89
N ILE A 252 23.07 -4.19 -1.72
CA ILE A 252 22.88 -5.34 -0.85
C ILE A 252 22.18 -6.47 -1.63
N ALA A 253 21.07 -6.17 -2.30
CA ALA A 253 20.32 -7.16 -3.07
C ALA A 253 21.15 -7.81 -4.19
N THR A 254 21.89 -7.02 -4.97
CA THR A 254 22.78 -7.54 -6.02
C THR A 254 23.87 -8.43 -5.45
N ILE A 255 24.51 -8.00 -4.35
CA ILE A 255 25.57 -8.78 -3.70
C ILE A 255 25.01 -10.09 -3.13
N VAL A 256 23.83 -10.04 -2.52
CA VAL A 256 23.21 -11.24 -1.97
C VAL A 256 22.88 -12.25 -3.08
N GLY A 257 22.29 -11.78 -4.19
CA GLY A 257 22.00 -12.63 -5.34
C GLY A 257 23.26 -13.19 -6.01
N ASP A 258 24.24 -12.32 -6.31
CA ASP A 258 25.47 -12.72 -7.02
C ASP A 258 26.40 -13.64 -6.18
N LEU A 259 26.48 -13.44 -4.85
CA LEU A 259 27.39 -14.21 -3.99
C LEU A 259 26.77 -15.47 -3.39
N PHE A 260 25.48 -15.44 -3.07
CA PHE A 260 24.82 -16.56 -2.39
C PHE A 260 23.90 -17.37 -3.31
N ASP A 261 23.76 -16.98 -4.58
CA ASP A 261 22.92 -17.65 -5.59
C ASP A 261 21.48 -17.80 -5.10
N LEU A 262 20.91 -16.69 -4.64
CA LEU A 262 19.55 -16.59 -4.11
C LEU A 262 18.68 -15.75 -5.05
N TYR A 263 17.38 -16.05 -5.07
CA TYR A 263 16.38 -15.14 -5.59
C TYR A 263 16.29 -13.94 -4.66
N VAL A 264 16.35 -12.73 -5.22
CA VAL A 264 16.25 -11.51 -4.43
C VAL A 264 15.17 -10.60 -5.01
N GLN A 265 14.27 -10.14 -4.16
CA GLN A 265 13.30 -9.11 -4.45
C GLN A 265 13.63 -7.90 -3.59
N ALA A 266 13.72 -6.71 -4.19
CA ALA A 266 14.00 -5.49 -3.44
C ALA A 266 13.20 -4.32 -4.00
N TYR A 267 12.53 -3.58 -3.12
CA TYR A 267 11.74 -2.42 -3.52
C TYR A 267 11.77 -1.32 -2.45
N PRO A 268 11.92 -0.05 -2.85
CA PRO A 268 11.75 1.09 -1.95
C PRO A 268 10.28 1.49 -1.85
N LYS A 269 9.88 2.04 -0.70
CA LYS A 269 8.60 2.73 -0.50
C LYS A 269 8.88 4.22 -0.25
N TYR A 270 8.40 5.04 -1.19
CA TYR A 270 8.53 6.49 -1.13
C TYR A 270 7.22 7.13 -0.68
N GLY A 271 7.34 8.22 0.09
CA GLY A 271 6.25 9.18 0.25
C GLY A 271 6.12 10.09 -0.98
N SER A 272 5.12 10.98 -0.95
CA SER A 272 4.91 12.03 -1.96
C SER A 272 6.03 13.08 -1.98
N GLU A 273 6.83 13.15 -0.93
CA GLU A 273 7.79 14.22 -0.67
C GLU A 273 9.18 13.90 -1.22
N LYS A 274 9.87 14.92 -1.76
CA LYS A 274 11.12 14.75 -2.51
C LYS A 274 12.35 14.45 -1.63
N LYS A 275 12.43 14.96 -0.38
CA LYS A 275 13.59 14.80 0.53
C LYS A 275 13.18 14.96 2.00
N GLY A 276 13.99 14.40 2.91
CA GLY A 276 13.94 14.69 4.35
C GLY A 276 12.92 13.91 5.18
N LEU A 277 11.96 13.22 4.55
CA LEU A 277 11.00 12.37 5.27
C LEU A 277 11.50 10.92 5.43
N PRO A 278 10.95 10.19 6.42
CA PRO A 278 11.17 8.77 6.59
C PRO A 278 10.88 8.00 5.30
N THR A 279 11.81 7.15 4.90
CA THR A 279 11.73 6.28 3.75
C THR A 279 11.96 4.85 4.23
N THR A 280 11.10 3.94 3.79
CA THR A 280 11.27 2.51 4.06
C THR A 280 11.71 1.80 2.79
N TYR A 281 12.52 0.76 2.95
CA TYR A 281 12.92 -0.10 1.84
C TYR A 281 12.92 -1.54 2.28
N TYR A 282 12.61 -2.41 1.33
CA TYR A 282 12.33 -3.81 1.56
C TYR A 282 13.27 -4.65 0.71
N MET A 283 13.72 -5.76 1.27
CA MET A 283 14.41 -6.80 0.53
C MET A 283 14.01 -8.17 1.08
N THR A 284 13.79 -9.13 0.21
CA THR A 284 13.66 -10.55 0.55
C THR A 284 14.66 -11.33 -0.28
N ALA A 285 15.36 -12.27 0.36
CA ALA A 285 16.21 -13.25 -0.28
C ALA A 285 15.70 -14.66 0.03
N ALA A 286 15.62 -15.52 -0.97
CA ALA A 286 15.09 -16.87 -0.83
C ALA A 286 15.77 -17.85 -1.81
N GLU A 287 15.73 -19.13 -1.48
CA GLU A 287 16.25 -20.21 -2.35
C GLU A 287 15.31 -20.54 -3.51
N ALA A 288 14.04 -20.12 -3.42
CA ALA A 288 13.03 -20.28 -4.45
C ALA A 288 12.48 -18.92 -4.92
N PRO A 289 11.80 -18.84 -6.07
CA PRO A 289 11.18 -17.61 -6.57
C PRO A 289 10.27 -16.95 -5.52
N ILE A 290 10.45 -15.63 -5.35
CA ILE A 290 9.68 -14.83 -4.38
C ILE A 290 8.41 -14.32 -5.04
N ARG A 291 7.25 -14.79 -4.57
CA ARG A 291 5.91 -14.52 -5.15
C ARG A 291 5.05 -13.56 -4.34
N THR A 292 5.52 -13.13 -3.17
CA THR A 292 4.81 -12.17 -2.32
C THR A 292 5.06 -10.74 -2.80
N HIS A 293 4.02 -10.07 -3.32
CA HIS A 293 4.08 -8.68 -3.82
C HIS A 293 3.26 -7.72 -2.94
N CYS A 294 3.58 -7.67 -1.65
CA CYS A 294 2.94 -6.79 -0.65
C CYS A 294 3.95 -6.33 0.40
N GLU A 295 3.61 -5.30 1.19
CA GLU A 295 4.46 -4.88 2.32
C GLU A 295 4.75 -6.01 3.32
N MET A 296 5.99 -6.07 3.80
CA MET A 296 6.45 -7.16 4.67
C MET A 296 5.97 -6.95 6.11
N ASN A 297 5.16 -7.90 6.60
CA ASN A 297 4.81 -8.00 8.03
C ASN A 297 5.75 -8.92 8.81
N PHE A 298 6.57 -9.71 8.12
CA PHE A 298 7.51 -10.64 8.71
C PHE A 298 8.90 -10.31 8.18
N VAL A 299 9.82 -9.93 9.08
CA VAL A 299 11.21 -9.58 8.75
C VAL A 299 12.17 -10.09 9.79
N GLU A 300 13.38 -10.42 9.37
CA GLU A 300 14.47 -10.93 10.22
C GLU A 300 15.49 -9.84 10.54
N PHE A 301 15.57 -8.78 9.73
CA PHE A 301 16.53 -7.68 9.91
C PHE A 301 15.92 -6.30 9.70
N VAL A 302 16.09 -5.41 10.68
CA VAL A 302 15.63 -4.01 10.62
C VAL A 302 16.80 -3.07 10.83
N PRO A 303 17.39 -2.48 9.77
CA PRO A 303 18.37 -1.43 9.91
C PRO A 303 17.72 -0.05 10.06
N LEU A 304 18.12 0.68 11.09
CA LEU A 304 17.73 2.05 11.38
C LEU A 304 18.92 2.97 11.10
N ASN A 305 18.89 3.63 9.94
CA ASN A 305 19.90 4.63 9.58
C ASN A 305 19.77 5.91 10.41
N ASP A 306 18.63 6.10 11.07
CA ASP A 306 18.38 7.17 12.04
C ASP A 306 17.45 6.65 13.15
N VAL A 307 17.84 6.81 14.41
CA VAL A 307 17.06 6.41 15.59
C VAL A 307 15.78 7.23 15.75
N ASN A 308 15.66 8.39 15.10
CA ASN A 308 14.42 9.16 15.04
C ASN A 308 13.25 8.37 14.43
N ALA A 309 13.51 7.26 13.74
CA ALA A 309 12.48 6.34 13.28
C ALA A 309 11.52 5.92 14.42
N PHE A 310 12.03 5.76 15.65
CA PHE A 310 11.20 5.43 16.83
C PHE A 310 10.23 6.54 17.24
N SER A 311 10.50 7.79 16.87
CA SER A 311 9.63 8.94 17.15
C SER A 311 8.51 9.08 16.12
N THR A 312 8.68 8.47 14.93
CA THR A 312 7.70 8.53 13.83
C THR A 312 6.78 7.32 13.75
N GLY A 313 7.03 6.28 14.56
CA GLY A 313 6.24 5.06 14.61
C GLY A 313 7.02 3.92 15.24
N ASN A 314 6.52 2.70 15.13
CA ASN A 314 7.19 1.50 15.62
C ASN A 314 7.99 0.80 14.51
N PRO A 315 9.31 1.04 14.38
CA PRO A 315 10.12 0.43 13.34
C PRO A 315 10.36 -1.08 13.56
N LEU A 316 10.05 -1.61 14.74
CA LEU A 316 10.19 -3.02 15.10
C LEU A 316 8.94 -3.86 14.77
N LYS A 317 7.87 -3.24 14.26
CA LYS A 317 6.63 -3.95 13.89
C LYS A 317 6.93 -5.04 12.86
N GLY A 318 6.60 -6.29 13.17
CA GLY A 318 6.83 -7.42 12.26
C GLY A 318 8.21 -8.07 12.31
N LEU A 319 9.15 -7.50 13.09
CA LEU A 319 10.43 -8.16 13.35
C LEU A 319 10.19 -9.45 14.13
N GLN A 320 10.69 -10.56 13.59
CA GLN A 320 10.49 -11.90 14.15
C GLN A 320 11.25 -12.07 15.49
N PRO A 321 10.77 -12.95 16.40
CA PRO A 321 11.51 -13.31 17.59
C PRO A 321 12.93 -13.79 17.24
N GLY A 322 13.94 -13.36 18.00
CA GLY A 322 15.36 -13.62 17.71
C GLY A 322 15.92 -12.82 16.53
N GLY A 323 15.11 -12.00 15.85
CA GLY A 323 15.55 -11.14 14.76
C GLY A 323 16.49 -10.03 15.21
N THR A 324 17.07 -9.33 14.25
CA THR A 324 18.13 -8.34 14.50
C THR A 324 17.67 -6.93 14.13
N VAL A 325 17.89 -5.98 15.03
CA VAL A 325 17.80 -4.54 14.75
C VAL A 325 19.21 -3.95 14.72
N PHE A 326 19.51 -3.18 13.68
CA PHE A 326 20.74 -2.37 13.62
C PHE A 326 20.39 -0.90 13.82
N MET A 327 21.19 -0.18 14.61
CA MET A 327 20.99 1.24 14.93
C MET A 327 22.24 2.07 14.66
N GLN A 328 22.06 3.18 13.96
CA GLN A 328 23.06 4.23 13.89
C GLN A 328 23.28 4.85 15.28
N ALA A 329 24.51 4.77 15.80
CA ALA A 329 24.86 5.32 17.11
C ALA A 329 26.30 5.86 17.14
N SER A 330 26.49 7.09 17.62
CA SER A 330 27.81 7.72 17.75
C SER A 330 28.60 7.29 19.00
N HIS A 331 27.93 6.63 19.94
CA HIS A 331 28.55 6.14 21.18
C HIS A 331 28.97 4.68 21.04
N THR A 332 30.12 4.34 21.60
CA THR A 332 30.59 2.95 21.70
C THR A 332 30.11 2.25 22.99
N ASP A 333 29.68 3.03 23.99
CA ASP A 333 29.14 2.51 25.25
C ASP A 333 27.73 1.93 25.05
N SER A 334 27.63 0.60 25.19
CA SER A 334 26.38 -0.15 25.03
C SER A 334 25.28 0.27 26.02
N GLN A 335 25.61 0.68 27.24
CA GLN A 335 24.61 1.14 28.22
C GLN A 335 24.01 2.48 27.80
N MET A 336 24.84 3.39 27.30
CA MET A 336 24.38 4.69 26.81
C MET A 336 23.49 4.54 25.58
N VAL A 337 23.88 3.67 24.64
CA VAL A 337 23.06 3.37 23.45
C VAL A 337 21.73 2.74 23.86
N TRP A 338 21.75 1.76 24.77
CA TRP A 338 20.55 1.12 25.29
C TRP A 338 19.59 2.14 25.93
N ASN A 339 20.10 3.02 26.78
CA ASN A 339 19.30 4.03 27.47
C ASN A 339 18.68 5.06 26.50
N GLY A 340 19.29 5.28 25.33
CA GLY A 340 18.77 6.15 24.27
C GLY A 340 17.58 5.57 23.48
N ILE A 341 17.32 4.26 23.57
CA ILE A 341 16.20 3.61 22.90
C ILE A 341 14.91 3.87 23.71
N PRO A 342 13.77 4.25 23.11
CA PRO A 342 12.53 4.46 23.84
C PRO A 342 12.05 3.20 24.60
N ALA A 343 11.42 3.41 25.76
CA ALA A 343 11.02 2.32 26.65
C ALA A 343 10.12 1.26 25.97
N TYR A 344 9.19 1.68 25.11
CA TYR A 344 8.34 0.75 24.37
C TYR A 344 9.16 -0.17 23.44
N ALA A 345 10.22 0.36 22.83
CA ALA A 345 11.08 -0.38 21.91
C ALA A 345 12.04 -1.29 22.67
N ARG A 346 12.61 -0.84 23.80
CA ARG A 346 13.40 -1.70 24.71
C ARG A 346 12.59 -2.90 25.20
N ARG A 347 11.32 -2.69 25.54
CA ARG A 347 10.38 -3.76 25.88
C ARG A 347 10.24 -4.78 24.73
N ILE A 348 9.99 -4.32 23.50
CA ILE A 348 9.86 -5.21 22.34
C ILE A 348 11.16 -5.98 22.10
N ILE A 349 12.32 -5.32 22.18
CA ILE A 349 13.64 -5.94 22.02
C ILE A 349 13.82 -7.08 23.04
N ARG A 350 13.49 -6.83 24.31
CA ARG A 350 13.58 -7.84 25.37
C ARG A 350 12.58 -8.98 25.18
N GLU A 351 11.30 -8.67 25.00
CA GLU A 351 10.22 -9.67 24.91
C GLU A 351 10.41 -10.61 23.71
N LYS A 352 10.82 -10.07 22.57
CA LYS A 352 11.11 -10.85 21.37
C LYS A 352 12.53 -11.41 21.32
N LYS A 353 13.34 -11.18 22.35
CA LYS A 353 14.76 -11.60 22.43
C LYS A 353 15.55 -11.17 21.18
N LEU A 354 15.35 -9.92 20.76
CA LEU A 354 15.99 -9.38 19.57
C LEU A 354 17.48 -9.13 19.83
N ARG A 355 18.28 -9.23 18.77
CA ARG A 355 19.67 -8.80 18.75
C ARG A 355 19.75 -7.33 18.41
N ALA A 356 20.37 -6.53 19.27
CA ALA A 356 20.49 -5.09 19.10
C ALA A 356 21.93 -4.72 18.72
N LEU A 357 22.15 -4.48 17.43
CA LEU A 357 23.43 -4.08 16.87
C LEU A 357 23.51 -2.57 16.72
N TYR A 358 24.72 -2.00 16.86
CA TYR A 358 24.93 -0.58 16.68
C TYR A 358 26.32 -0.25 16.15
N LEU A 359 26.42 0.86 15.41
CA LEU A 359 27.67 1.40 14.86
C LEU A 359 27.49 2.86 14.43
N ASP A 360 28.55 3.66 14.49
CA ASP A 360 28.56 5.00 13.88
C ASP A 360 28.85 4.92 12.36
N ALA A 361 27.92 4.36 11.60
CA ALA A 361 28.06 4.22 10.15
C ALA A 361 28.21 5.58 9.45
N ALA A 362 27.53 6.63 9.92
CA ALA A 362 27.67 7.97 9.38
C ALA A 362 29.06 8.58 9.68
N GLY A 363 29.61 8.37 10.87
CA GLY A 363 30.97 8.77 11.24
C GLY A 363 32.01 8.07 10.39
N ILE A 364 31.92 6.76 10.25
CA ILE A 364 32.81 5.97 9.39
C ILE A 364 32.79 6.50 7.96
N ALA A 365 31.59 6.68 7.39
CA ALA A 365 31.45 7.17 6.03
C ALA A 365 32.04 8.58 5.82
N ARG A 366 31.88 9.49 6.79
CA ARG A 366 32.52 10.82 6.76
C ARG A 366 34.04 10.75 6.76
N THR A 367 34.62 9.82 7.53
CA THR A 367 36.09 9.66 7.62
C THR A 367 36.70 8.99 6.39
N VAL A 368 35.99 8.05 5.77
CA VAL A 368 36.51 7.23 4.67
C VAL A 368 36.29 7.87 3.31
N ALA A 369 35.18 8.57 3.09
CA ALA A 369 34.83 9.08 1.77
C ALA A 369 35.75 10.24 1.35
N SER A 370 36.49 10.03 0.25
CA SER A 370 37.33 11.06 -0.37
C SER A 370 36.53 12.17 -1.07
N VAL A 371 35.27 11.91 -1.43
CA VAL A 371 34.38 12.85 -2.13
C VAL A 371 33.28 13.34 -1.17
N PRO A 372 33.14 14.66 -0.94
CA PRO A 372 32.16 15.22 0.00
C PRO A 372 30.72 14.73 -0.23
N ASP A 373 30.26 14.67 -1.48
CA ASP A 373 28.91 14.23 -1.85
C ASP A 373 28.61 12.76 -1.50
N LEU A 374 29.66 11.96 -1.26
CA LEU A 374 29.53 10.54 -0.94
C LEU A 374 29.54 10.26 0.56
N GLN A 375 29.97 11.20 1.41
CA GLN A 375 30.05 11.03 2.87
C GLN A 375 28.71 10.58 3.46
N VAL A 376 27.60 11.16 3.00
CA VAL A 376 26.26 10.80 3.49
C VAL A 376 25.77 9.49 2.88
N ARG A 377 26.16 9.15 1.65
CA ARG A 377 25.66 7.95 0.94
C ARG A 377 26.41 6.68 1.32
N MET A 378 27.69 6.79 1.66
CA MET A 378 28.55 5.67 2.01
C MET A 378 28.17 5.04 3.37
N GLN A 379 27.37 5.69 4.21
CA GLN A 379 26.84 5.07 5.43
C GLN A 379 26.08 3.76 5.14
N GLY A 380 25.40 3.69 3.98
CA GLY A 380 24.71 2.47 3.57
C GLY A 380 25.66 1.36 3.10
N ILE A 381 26.88 1.71 2.68
CA ILE A 381 27.92 0.75 2.33
C ILE A 381 28.58 0.20 3.60
N VAL A 382 28.67 1.01 4.66
CA VAL A 382 29.00 0.51 5.99
C VAL A 382 27.93 -0.48 6.48
N LEU A 383 26.64 -0.14 6.28
CA LEU A 383 25.52 -1.05 6.59
C LEU A 383 25.61 -2.38 5.83
N LEU A 384 26.11 -2.40 4.58
CA LEU A 384 26.36 -3.66 3.87
C LEU A 384 27.35 -4.56 4.63
N GLY A 385 28.43 -3.99 5.19
CA GLY A 385 29.37 -4.74 6.03
C GLY A 385 28.69 -5.32 7.28
N VAL A 386 27.87 -4.51 7.96
CA VAL A 386 27.07 -4.93 9.11
C VAL A 386 26.11 -6.05 8.73
N PHE A 387 25.40 -5.90 7.61
CA PHE A 387 24.46 -6.87 7.08
C PHE A 387 25.15 -8.21 6.82
N LEU A 388 26.28 -8.21 6.13
CA LEU A 388 27.03 -9.44 5.85
C LEU A 388 27.51 -10.13 7.13
N LYS A 389 27.91 -9.37 8.16
CA LYS A 389 28.34 -9.93 9.46
C LYS A 389 27.19 -10.51 10.27
N SER A 390 26.00 -9.91 10.18
CA SER A 390 24.87 -10.18 11.08
C SER A 390 23.83 -11.13 10.50
N THR A 391 23.97 -11.52 9.24
CA THR A 391 23.01 -12.38 8.52
C THR A 391 23.55 -13.81 8.38
N PRO A 392 22.66 -14.82 8.28
CA PRO A 392 23.05 -16.23 8.26
C PRO A 392 23.73 -16.67 6.96
N PHE A 393 23.86 -15.80 5.95
CA PHE A 393 24.31 -16.20 4.61
C PHE A 393 25.75 -16.71 4.57
N LEU A 394 26.65 -16.15 5.40
CA LEU A 394 28.04 -16.60 5.46
C LEU A 394 28.19 -17.99 6.05
N GLU A 395 27.46 -18.27 7.13
CA GLU A 395 27.47 -19.57 7.80
C GLU A 395 26.92 -20.65 6.87
N ARG A 396 25.83 -20.35 6.12
CA ARG A 396 25.22 -21.30 5.17
C ARG A 396 26.14 -21.71 4.02
N ARG A 397 27.00 -20.81 3.54
CA ARG A 397 27.92 -21.08 2.40
C ARG A 397 29.35 -21.43 2.82
N GLN A 398 29.67 -21.43 4.12
CA GLN A 398 31.02 -21.70 4.64
C GLN A 398 32.13 -20.86 3.96
N LEU A 399 31.81 -19.61 3.60
CA LEU A 399 32.76 -18.71 2.95
C LEU A 399 33.77 -18.17 3.96
N SER A 400 35.06 -18.18 3.61
CA SER A 400 36.06 -17.44 4.38
C SER A 400 35.84 -15.94 4.24
N GLN A 401 36.30 -15.17 5.22
CA GLN A 401 36.20 -13.71 5.19
C GLN A 401 36.93 -13.11 3.97
N ASP A 402 38.05 -13.71 3.54
CA ASP A 402 38.79 -13.25 2.36
C ASP A 402 38.01 -13.50 1.07
N ALA A 403 37.41 -14.69 0.94
CA ALA A 403 36.58 -15.02 -0.22
C ALA A 403 35.34 -14.11 -0.31
N LEU A 404 34.72 -13.81 0.85
CA LEU A 404 33.62 -12.84 0.93
C LEU A 404 34.05 -11.46 0.43
N MET A 405 35.16 -10.93 0.95
CA MET A 405 35.61 -9.59 0.60
C MET A 405 36.00 -9.49 -0.88
N ALA A 406 36.62 -10.54 -1.45
CA ALA A 406 36.91 -10.61 -2.88
C ALA A 406 35.63 -10.63 -3.73
N GLY A 407 34.60 -11.37 -3.29
CA GLY A 407 33.28 -11.38 -3.93
C GLY A 407 32.61 -10.00 -3.91
N VAL A 408 32.61 -9.35 -2.75
CA VAL A 408 32.08 -7.98 -2.60
C VAL A 408 32.82 -7.00 -3.51
N GLU A 409 34.15 -7.10 -3.60
CA GLU A 409 34.94 -6.27 -4.50
C GLU A 409 34.55 -6.44 -5.96
N LYS A 410 34.40 -7.69 -6.42
CA LYS A 410 33.95 -7.97 -7.79
C LYS A 410 32.59 -7.32 -8.09
N SER A 411 31.62 -7.44 -7.17
CA SER A 411 30.30 -6.83 -7.34
C SER A 411 30.33 -5.30 -7.29
N LEU A 412 31.10 -4.71 -6.38
CA LEU A 412 31.27 -3.25 -6.30
C LEU A 412 31.95 -2.70 -7.55
N ARG A 413 32.95 -3.38 -8.10
CA ARG A 413 33.60 -3.00 -9.38
C ARG A 413 32.63 -3.08 -10.56
N LYS A 414 31.79 -4.11 -10.62
CA LYS A 414 30.74 -4.21 -11.66
C LYS A 414 29.74 -3.05 -11.56
N TYR A 415 29.38 -2.65 -10.34
CA TYR A 415 28.37 -1.61 -10.12
C TYR A 415 28.93 -0.18 -10.25
N PHE A 416 30.14 0.06 -9.74
CA PHE A 416 30.78 1.37 -9.65
C PHE A 416 32.00 1.55 -10.58
N GLY A 417 32.28 0.61 -11.49
CA GLY A 417 33.50 0.62 -12.33
C GLY A 417 33.65 1.82 -13.27
N LYS A 418 32.60 2.65 -13.44
CA LYS A 418 32.68 3.95 -14.12
C LYS A 418 33.19 5.09 -13.23
N ARG A 419 33.38 4.85 -11.93
CA ARG A 419 33.93 5.80 -10.94
C ARG A 419 35.44 5.61 -10.82
N SER A 420 36.11 6.53 -10.14
CA SER A 420 37.55 6.45 -9.89
C SER A 420 37.90 5.25 -8.99
N GLU A 421 39.12 4.72 -9.15
CA GLU A 421 39.62 3.63 -8.31
C GLU A 421 39.59 3.99 -6.82
N GLN A 422 39.89 5.25 -6.47
CA GLN A 422 39.80 5.73 -5.08
C GLN A 422 38.40 5.54 -4.49
N VAL A 423 37.34 5.87 -5.25
CA VAL A 423 35.96 5.70 -4.77
C VAL A 423 35.65 4.21 -4.53
N ILE A 424 36.20 3.30 -5.34
CA ILE A 424 36.04 1.85 -5.14
C ILE A 424 36.72 1.42 -3.83
N GLN A 425 37.94 1.89 -3.57
CA GLN A 425 38.68 1.61 -2.34
C GLN A 425 37.98 2.18 -1.08
N ASP A 426 37.41 3.38 -1.18
CA ASP A 426 36.61 3.97 -0.09
C ASP A 426 35.39 3.10 0.24
N ASN A 427 34.68 2.60 -0.79
CA ASN A 427 33.56 1.68 -0.59
C ASN A 427 34.00 0.36 0.07
N LEU A 428 35.11 -0.23 -0.39
CA LEU A 428 35.66 -1.45 0.19
C LEU A 428 36.04 -1.27 1.66
N THR A 429 36.67 -0.14 1.98
CA THR A 429 37.03 0.23 3.35
C THR A 429 35.78 0.39 4.21
N CYS A 430 34.72 1.03 3.70
CA CYS A 430 33.43 1.13 4.40
C CYS A 430 32.84 -0.25 4.73
N VAL A 431 32.86 -1.20 3.77
CA VAL A 431 32.38 -2.57 4.02
C VAL A 431 33.21 -3.27 5.10
N ARG A 432 34.54 -3.21 5.00
CA ARG A 432 35.45 -3.85 5.97
C ARG A 432 35.23 -3.31 7.37
N ARG A 433 35.13 -1.99 7.53
CA ARG A 433 34.87 -1.34 8.82
C ARG A 433 33.48 -1.69 9.36
N GLY A 434 32.45 -1.67 8.51
CA GLY A 434 31.11 -2.10 8.91
C GLY A 434 31.05 -3.56 9.39
N PHE A 435 31.82 -4.44 8.76
CA PHE A 435 31.91 -5.85 9.14
C PHE A 435 32.68 -6.09 10.46
N ALA A 436 33.75 -5.33 10.69
CA ALA A 436 34.67 -5.54 11.80
C ALA A 436 34.31 -4.75 13.07
N GLU A 437 33.73 -3.55 12.93
CA GLU A 437 33.53 -2.60 14.03
C GLU A 437 32.11 -2.66 14.62
N VAL A 438 31.17 -3.41 14.01
CA VAL A 438 29.80 -3.51 14.54
C VAL A 438 29.79 -4.12 15.94
N LEU A 439 29.08 -3.46 16.86
CA LEU A 439 28.93 -3.90 18.25
C LEU A 439 27.51 -4.42 18.48
N GLU A 440 27.36 -5.30 19.47
CA GLU A 440 26.09 -5.84 19.93
C GLU A 440 25.87 -5.43 21.39
N ILE A 441 24.68 -4.94 21.73
CA ILE A 441 24.30 -4.65 23.11
C ILE A 441 24.23 -6.01 23.85
N PRO A 442 25.03 -6.21 24.92
CA PRO A 442 25.02 -7.47 25.66
C PRO A 442 23.63 -7.79 26.22
N GLN A 443 23.23 -9.06 26.16
CA GLN A 443 21.94 -9.52 26.71
C GLN A 443 21.80 -9.20 28.21
N SER A 444 22.92 -9.19 28.96
CA SER A 444 22.90 -8.78 30.37
C SER A 444 22.39 -7.36 30.59
N ILE A 445 22.68 -6.41 29.68
CA ILE A 445 22.15 -5.03 29.77
C ILE A 445 20.65 -5.02 29.46
N ILE A 446 20.24 -5.77 28.43
CA ILE A 446 18.84 -5.87 28.00
C ILE A 446 17.96 -6.50 29.10
N GLU A 447 18.48 -7.51 29.79
CA GLU A 447 17.78 -8.24 30.85
C GLU A 447 17.78 -7.50 32.20
N GLN A 448 18.86 -6.77 32.52
CA GLN A 448 18.97 -5.98 33.76
C GLN A 448 18.11 -4.71 33.74
N ASP A 449 17.63 -4.29 32.57
CA ASP A 449 16.73 -3.16 32.44
C ASP A 449 15.38 -3.47 33.11
N GLN A 450 15.28 -3.12 34.39
CA GLN A 450 14.05 -3.17 35.17
C GLN A 450 13.11 -2.00 34.87
N SER A 451 13.33 -1.21 33.80
CA SER A 451 12.34 -0.20 33.42
C SER A 451 10.98 -0.88 33.23
N ALA A 452 10.08 -0.43 34.11
CA ALA A 452 9.15 -1.29 34.81
C ALA A 452 8.04 -1.89 33.93
N ILE A 453 7.58 -3.04 34.39
CA ILE A 453 6.33 -3.75 34.03
C ILE A 453 5.06 -2.96 34.45
N ALA A 454 5.15 -1.66 34.76
CA ALA A 454 4.00 -0.85 35.09
C ALA A 454 3.86 0.30 34.08
N GLN A 455 2.82 0.24 33.24
CA GLN A 455 2.29 1.48 32.69
C GLN A 455 1.90 2.38 33.89
N PRO A 456 2.39 3.62 34.01
CA PRO A 456 1.61 4.59 34.76
C PRO A 456 0.23 4.65 34.07
N LYS A 457 -0.85 4.43 34.83
CA LYS A 457 -2.21 4.63 34.29
C LYS A 457 -2.30 6.07 33.84
N GLN A 458 -2.20 6.30 32.53
CA GLN A 458 -2.44 7.60 31.93
C GLN A 458 -3.93 7.69 31.65
N PHE A 459 -4.51 8.80 32.09
CA PHE A 459 -5.93 9.09 31.97
C PHE A 459 -6.15 10.16 30.90
N VAL A 460 -7.35 10.20 30.32
CA VAL A 460 -7.72 11.23 29.33
C VAL A 460 -7.46 12.65 29.84
N LYS A 461 -7.71 12.91 31.13
CA LYS A 461 -7.44 14.22 31.76
C LYS A 461 -5.99 14.70 31.63
N ASP A 462 -5.03 13.78 31.44
CA ASP A 462 -3.60 14.10 31.42
C ASP A 462 -3.17 14.71 30.07
N ILE A 463 -3.99 14.55 29.02
CA ILE A 463 -3.67 15.03 27.66
C ILE A 463 -4.80 15.82 26.99
N MET A 464 -6.02 15.81 27.56
CA MET A 464 -7.14 16.52 26.98
C MET A 464 -6.88 18.03 26.92
N GLN A 465 -7.46 18.71 25.94
CA GLN A 465 -7.57 20.16 25.98
C GLN A 465 -8.76 20.54 26.88
N PRO A 466 -8.51 21.24 28.01
CA PRO A 466 -9.57 21.64 28.92
C PRO A 466 -10.42 22.76 28.32
N GLY A 467 -11.73 22.70 28.60
CA GLY A 467 -12.70 23.64 28.06
C GLY A 467 -13.21 23.23 26.67
N VAL A 468 -14.44 23.64 26.38
CA VAL A 468 -15.06 23.42 25.06
C VAL A 468 -15.58 24.74 24.53
N ILE A 469 -15.35 24.99 23.25
CA ILE A 469 -16.07 26.05 22.54
C ILE A 469 -17.37 25.43 22.06
N ALA A 470 -18.47 25.94 22.61
CA ALA A 470 -19.79 25.39 22.40
C ALA A 470 -20.78 26.42 21.84
N CYS A 471 -21.78 25.94 21.12
CA CYS A 471 -22.90 26.72 20.62
C CYS A 471 -24.23 26.05 20.96
N ARG A 472 -25.34 26.78 20.81
CA ARG A 472 -26.70 26.23 20.99
C ARG A 472 -27.23 25.64 19.69
N PRO A 473 -28.16 24.67 19.72
CA PRO A 473 -28.81 24.12 18.53
C PRO A 473 -29.44 25.20 17.62
N THR A 474 -29.92 26.29 18.21
CA THR A 474 -30.51 27.43 17.50
C THR A 474 -29.50 28.46 16.98
N THR A 475 -28.20 28.25 17.21
CA THR A 475 -27.16 29.19 16.75
C THR A 475 -27.13 29.18 15.22
N PRO A 476 -27.16 30.34 14.54
CA PRO A 476 -27.06 30.38 13.09
C PRO A 476 -25.71 29.85 12.60
N LEU A 477 -25.71 29.07 11.52
CA LEU A 477 -24.49 28.47 10.96
C LEU A 477 -23.44 29.50 10.55
N ALA A 478 -23.84 30.71 10.12
CA ALA A 478 -22.91 31.81 9.87
C ALA A 478 -22.04 32.13 11.09
N ARG A 479 -22.65 32.14 12.28
CA ARG A 479 -21.96 32.44 13.53
C ARG A 479 -21.06 31.28 13.95
N VAL A 480 -21.48 30.04 13.71
CA VAL A 480 -20.66 28.83 13.95
C VAL A 480 -19.45 28.80 13.02
N ALA A 481 -19.64 29.05 11.72
CA ALA A 481 -18.55 29.11 10.74
C ALA A 481 -17.55 30.22 11.06
N LYS A 482 -18.05 31.41 11.42
CA LYS A 482 -17.21 32.53 11.87
C LYS A 482 -16.41 32.18 13.13
N ALA A 483 -17.03 31.56 14.12
CA ALA A 483 -16.35 31.15 15.34
C ALA A 483 -15.28 30.07 15.08
N MET A 484 -15.54 29.13 14.16
CA MET A 484 -14.54 28.14 13.74
C MET A 484 -13.34 28.80 13.06
N ASP A 485 -13.56 29.77 12.17
CA ASP A 485 -12.50 30.47 11.46
C ASP A 485 -11.65 31.36 12.40
N GLU A 486 -12.32 32.21 13.19
CA GLU A 486 -11.65 33.13 14.12
C GLU A 486 -10.82 32.40 15.19
N GLN A 487 -11.31 31.27 15.68
CA GLN A 487 -10.65 30.47 16.71
C GLN A 487 -9.83 29.29 16.14
N LYS A 488 -9.73 29.19 14.80
CA LYS A 488 -9.01 28.12 14.08
C LYS A 488 -9.41 26.70 14.54
N LEU A 489 -10.70 26.47 14.72
CA LEU A 489 -11.27 25.20 15.16
C LEU A 489 -11.77 24.38 13.98
N ALA A 490 -11.53 23.07 14.02
CA ALA A 490 -12.09 22.13 13.04
C ALA A 490 -13.52 21.67 13.36
N SER A 491 -14.00 21.86 14.60
CA SER A 491 -15.39 21.58 15.01
C SER A 491 -15.78 22.35 16.28
N ILE A 492 -17.09 22.46 16.52
CA ILE A 492 -17.70 23.11 17.70
C ILE A 492 -18.71 22.15 18.34
N VAL A 493 -18.71 22.10 19.67
CA VAL A 493 -19.64 21.27 20.45
C VAL A 493 -21.01 21.97 20.51
N VAL A 494 -22.10 21.22 20.43
CA VAL A 494 -23.46 21.75 20.57
C VAL A 494 -24.02 21.34 21.92
N VAL A 495 -24.50 22.31 22.69
CA VAL A 495 -25.05 22.10 24.04
C VAL A 495 -26.42 22.76 24.19
N ASP A 496 -27.28 22.22 25.04
CA ASP A 496 -28.56 22.85 25.39
C ASP A 496 -28.40 24.04 26.36
N ASN A 497 -29.52 24.56 26.87
CA ASN A 497 -29.52 25.71 27.79
C ASN A 497 -28.88 25.40 29.15
N ASP A 498 -28.83 24.12 29.54
CA ASP A 498 -28.27 23.65 30.80
C ASP A 498 -26.81 23.17 30.64
N GLY A 499 -26.27 23.27 29.42
CA GLY A 499 -24.90 22.92 29.07
C GLY A 499 -24.69 21.43 28.78
N ALA A 500 -25.75 20.63 28.65
CA ALA A 500 -25.62 19.22 28.32
C ALA A 500 -25.31 19.02 26.83
N LEU A 501 -24.49 18.01 26.52
CA LEU A 501 -24.08 17.68 25.16
C LEU A 501 -25.28 17.25 24.29
N GLN A 502 -25.47 17.95 23.16
CA GLN A 502 -26.53 17.69 22.18
C GLN A 502 -25.99 17.24 20.81
N GLY A 503 -24.75 17.60 20.48
CA GLY A 503 -24.15 17.27 19.19
C GLY A 503 -22.76 17.88 18.97
N LEU A 504 -22.24 17.70 17.77
CA LEU A 504 -20.98 18.27 17.29
C LEU A 504 -21.17 18.73 15.84
N VAL A 505 -20.65 19.91 15.48
CA VAL A 505 -20.60 20.38 14.09
C VAL A 505 -19.17 20.53 13.66
N SER A 506 -18.79 19.92 12.55
CA SER A 506 -17.45 20.02 11.95
C SER A 506 -17.43 20.90 10.71
N MET A 507 -16.23 21.31 10.28
CA MET A 507 -16.04 22.00 9.00
C MET A 507 -16.61 21.18 7.82
N THR A 508 -16.50 19.86 7.87
CA THR A 508 -17.07 18.96 6.84
C THR A 508 -18.59 19.02 6.82
N ASP A 509 -19.24 19.13 7.99
CA ASP A 509 -20.71 19.27 8.07
C ASP A 509 -21.17 20.61 7.49
N LEU A 510 -20.43 21.69 7.75
CA LEU A 510 -20.67 23.00 7.14
C LEU A 510 -20.52 22.95 5.61
N LEU A 511 -19.48 22.28 5.10
CA LEU A 511 -19.25 22.11 3.65
C LEU A 511 -20.35 21.27 2.98
N ARG A 512 -20.84 20.21 3.64
CA ARG A 512 -21.97 19.40 3.18
C ARG A 512 -23.29 20.17 3.18
N ALA A 513 -23.53 20.96 4.23
CA ALA A 513 -24.71 21.83 4.29
C ALA A 513 -24.71 22.83 3.12
N ARG A 514 -23.53 23.37 2.78
CA ARG A 514 -23.34 24.27 1.63
C ARG A 514 -23.62 23.58 0.28
N SER A 515 -23.18 22.34 0.09
CA SER A 515 -23.44 21.62 -1.18
C SER A 515 -24.93 21.31 -1.36
N ASN A 516 -25.66 21.09 -0.27
CA ASN A 516 -27.10 20.78 -0.31
C ASN A 516 -27.99 22.03 -0.39
N GLY A 517 -27.50 23.20 0.07
CA GLY A 517 -28.24 24.47 0.04
C GLY A 517 -28.39 25.13 -1.33
N ASN A 518 -27.64 24.70 -2.34
CA ASN A 518 -27.72 25.23 -3.71
C ASN A 518 -28.92 24.71 -4.53
N GLY A 519 -29.80 23.89 -3.93
CA GLY A 519 -30.95 23.27 -4.61
C GLY A 519 -32.31 23.90 -4.35
N HIS A 520 -32.43 24.93 -3.52
CA HIS A 520 -33.74 25.49 -3.16
C HIS A 520 -33.76 27.02 -3.25
N ASN A 521 -34.10 27.53 -4.44
CA ASN A 521 -34.83 28.80 -4.57
C ASN A 521 -35.56 28.85 -5.92
N GLY A 522 -36.89 28.95 -5.87
CA GLY A 522 -37.73 29.42 -6.98
C GLY A 522 -38.74 28.43 -7.54
N ASN A 523 -39.75 28.07 -6.75
CA ASN A 523 -41.00 27.51 -7.29
C ASN A 523 -41.80 28.66 -7.92
N GLY A 524 -41.91 28.68 -9.25
CA GLY A 524 -42.71 29.63 -10.02
C GLY A 524 -43.43 28.90 -11.14
N HIS A 525 -44.74 28.74 -10.99
CA HIS A 525 -45.64 28.18 -12.01
C HIS A 525 -45.49 28.89 -13.37
N ALA A 526 -45.26 28.13 -14.45
CA ALA A 526 -45.78 28.43 -15.78
C ALA A 526 -45.78 27.18 -16.68
N ASN A 527 -46.98 26.83 -17.14
CA ASN A 527 -47.28 25.94 -18.25
C ASN A 527 -46.60 26.44 -19.54
N GLY A 528 -46.02 25.56 -20.36
CA GLY A 528 -45.47 25.96 -21.66
C GLY A 528 -44.81 24.84 -22.45
N ASN A 529 -45.59 24.27 -23.37
CA ASN A 529 -45.18 23.35 -24.43
C ASN A 529 -44.14 24.04 -25.35
N GLY A 530 -43.02 23.40 -25.70
CA GLY A 530 -42.00 24.03 -26.55
C GLY A 530 -40.85 23.12 -26.97
N ASN A 531 -41.00 22.54 -28.16
CA ASN A 531 -39.99 21.80 -28.92
C ASN A 531 -38.84 22.75 -29.34
N GLY A 532 -37.57 22.34 -29.23
CA GLY A 532 -36.44 23.19 -29.64
C GLY A 532 -35.08 22.52 -29.63
N ASN A 533 -34.65 22.07 -30.81
CA ASN A 533 -33.27 21.72 -31.14
C ASN A 533 -32.30 22.90 -30.88
N GLY A 534 -31.13 22.61 -30.32
CA GLY A 534 -30.03 23.58 -30.20
C GLY A 534 -28.68 22.92 -29.97
N HIS A 535 -27.92 22.73 -31.05
CA HIS A 535 -26.47 22.51 -31.00
C HIS A 535 -25.77 23.64 -30.25
N VAL A 536 -24.85 23.31 -29.33
CA VAL A 536 -23.78 24.22 -28.90
C VAL A 536 -22.47 23.46 -28.84
N ASN A 537 -21.59 23.80 -29.79
CA ASN A 537 -20.15 23.53 -29.76
C ASN A 537 -19.52 24.35 -28.62
N GLY A 538 -18.64 23.71 -27.84
CA GLY A 538 -17.84 24.38 -26.82
C GLY A 538 -16.41 23.86 -26.81
N ASN A 539 -15.57 24.42 -27.67
CA ASN A 539 -14.12 24.35 -27.53
C ASN A 539 -13.66 25.72 -27.01
N SER A 540 -13.28 25.81 -25.75
CA SER A 540 -12.48 26.93 -25.23
C SER A 540 -11.67 26.50 -24.02
N SER A 541 -10.39 26.31 -24.29
CA SER A 541 -9.29 26.35 -23.34
C SER A 541 -9.27 27.70 -22.62
N GLY A 542 -9.66 27.72 -21.35
CA GLY A 542 -9.47 28.85 -20.45
C GLY A 542 -8.33 28.58 -19.48
N GLN A 543 -7.19 29.25 -19.68
CA GLN A 543 -6.12 29.36 -18.69
C GLN A 543 -6.66 29.98 -17.39
N VAL A 544 -6.51 29.28 -16.27
CA VAL A 544 -6.75 29.84 -14.95
C VAL A 544 -5.45 30.50 -14.49
N ASN A 545 -5.35 31.82 -14.67
CA ASN A 545 -4.34 32.64 -14.02
C ASN A 545 -4.69 32.77 -12.53
N GLY A 546 -3.74 32.38 -11.68
CA GLY A 546 -3.78 32.68 -10.26
C GLY A 546 -3.69 34.19 -10.05
N ASN A 547 -4.63 34.73 -9.26
CA ASN A 547 -4.43 36.00 -8.60
C ASN A 547 -4.96 35.91 -7.18
N SER A 548 -4.02 35.80 -6.24
CA SER A 548 -4.21 35.97 -4.81
C SER A 548 -4.47 37.45 -4.53
N ASN A 549 -5.68 37.79 -4.09
CA ASN A 549 -5.92 39.02 -3.35
C ASN A 549 -6.86 38.73 -2.18
N GLY A 550 -6.36 38.99 -0.98
CA GLY A 550 -7.12 38.91 0.26
C GLY A 550 -8.25 39.91 0.27
N ASN A 551 -9.47 39.39 0.33
CA ASN A 551 -10.61 40.03 0.96
C ASN A 551 -11.52 38.92 1.48
N GLY A 552 -11.75 38.91 2.80
CA GLY A 552 -12.60 37.94 3.48
C GLY A 552 -13.98 37.91 2.83
N THR A 553 -14.31 36.80 2.19
CA THR A 553 -15.65 36.56 1.68
C THR A 553 -16.53 36.27 2.89
N VAL A 554 -17.37 37.24 3.26
CA VAL A 554 -18.46 37.00 4.22
C VAL A 554 -19.44 36.05 3.53
N TYR A 555 -19.42 34.77 3.92
CA TYR A 555 -20.25 33.73 3.34
C TYR A 555 -21.69 33.85 3.87
N ASP A 556 -22.69 33.90 2.98
CA ASP A 556 -24.10 33.95 3.35
C ASP A 556 -24.63 32.54 3.66
N TRP A 557 -24.82 32.25 4.96
CA TRP A 557 -25.35 30.98 5.46
C TRP A 557 -26.84 31.02 5.79
N GLY A 558 -27.54 32.13 5.50
CA GLY A 558 -28.93 32.34 5.92
C GLY A 558 -29.15 32.18 7.45
N SER A 559 -30.41 32.00 7.86
CA SER A 559 -30.83 31.78 9.25
C SER A 559 -30.82 30.31 9.68
N LEU A 560 -30.13 29.43 8.94
CA LEU A 560 -30.14 27.98 9.21
C LEU A 560 -29.59 27.67 10.61
N PRO A 561 -30.35 26.96 11.47
CA PRO A 561 -29.93 26.61 12.80
C PRO A 561 -28.93 25.44 12.77
N THR A 562 -28.04 25.42 13.75
CA THR A 562 -27.01 24.38 13.91
C THR A 562 -27.61 22.97 14.06
N SER A 563 -28.81 22.85 14.63
CA SER A 563 -29.54 21.59 14.82
C SER A 563 -29.75 20.76 13.55
N ASP A 564 -29.76 21.41 12.39
CA ASP A 564 -30.13 20.79 11.11
C ASP A 564 -28.94 20.07 10.47
N VAL A 565 -27.72 20.37 10.91
CA VAL A 565 -26.48 19.85 10.32
C VAL A 565 -25.59 19.15 11.34
N MET A 566 -25.87 19.30 12.64
CA MET A 566 -25.04 18.71 13.68
C MET A 566 -25.10 17.17 13.68
N ASN A 567 -23.95 16.56 13.96
CA ASN A 567 -23.90 15.14 14.27
C ASN A 567 -24.34 14.92 15.73
N ARG A 568 -25.39 14.13 15.93
CA ARG A 568 -25.92 13.78 17.25
C ARG A 568 -25.21 12.59 17.90
N ASN A 569 -24.54 11.76 17.09
CA ASN A 569 -23.78 10.61 17.58
C ASN A 569 -22.35 11.04 17.91
N VAL A 570 -22.21 11.80 18.99
CA VAL A 570 -20.90 12.26 19.47
C VAL A 570 -20.25 11.17 20.31
N LEU A 571 -19.08 10.72 19.90
CA LEU A 571 -18.28 9.82 20.73
C LEU A 571 -17.72 10.58 21.93
N THR A 572 -17.94 10.01 23.11
CA THR A 572 -17.56 10.62 24.38
C THR A 572 -16.64 9.72 25.20
N THR A 573 -15.89 10.36 26.09
CA THR A 573 -15.00 9.69 27.05
C THR A 573 -15.03 10.41 28.38
N SER A 574 -14.63 9.72 29.45
CA SER A 574 -14.49 10.33 30.79
C SER A 574 -13.07 10.86 30.99
N PRO A 575 -12.87 11.97 31.73
CA PRO A 575 -11.54 12.42 32.13
C PRO A 575 -10.76 11.37 32.95
N HIS A 576 -11.46 10.42 33.56
CA HIS A 576 -10.89 9.33 34.36
C HIS A 576 -10.78 8.01 33.60
N GLU A 577 -11.08 8.01 32.29
CA GLU A 577 -10.91 6.83 31.45
C GLU A 577 -9.44 6.67 31.04
N LEU A 578 -8.99 5.42 30.88
CA LEU A 578 -7.62 5.14 30.45
C LEU A 578 -7.41 5.57 29.00
N LEU A 579 -6.22 6.07 28.67
CA LEU A 579 -5.88 6.44 27.29
C LEU A 579 -6.04 5.26 26.32
N SER A 580 -5.71 4.04 26.74
CA SER A 580 -5.89 2.82 25.93
C SER A 580 -7.35 2.59 25.51
N ASP A 581 -8.29 2.85 26.42
CA ASP A 581 -9.71 2.64 26.18
C ASP A 581 -10.28 3.76 25.30
N ALA A 582 -9.81 4.99 25.50
CA ALA A 582 -10.10 6.12 24.63
C ALA A 582 -9.59 5.89 23.19
N VAL A 583 -8.38 5.32 23.02
CA VAL A 583 -7.86 4.94 21.70
C VAL A 583 -8.76 3.90 21.04
N ASN A 584 -9.19 2.87 21.77
CA ASN A 584 -10.10 1.86 21.23
C ASN A 584 -11.44 2.46 20.80
N LYS A 585 -11.98 3.44 21.54
CA LYS A 585 -13.20 4.16 21.16
C LYS A 585 -13.04 4.95 19.86
N LEU A 586 -11.89 5.59 19.64
CA LEU A 586 -11.60 6.29 18.38
C LEU A 586 -11.47 5.32 17.21
N ILE A 587 -10.74 4.22 17.39
CA ILE A 587 -10.53 3.19 16.36
C ILE A 587 -11.87 2.55 15.97
N ASN A 588 -12.64 2.09 16.95
CA ASN A 588 -13.92 1.42 16.70
C ASN A 588 -14.98 2.38 16.17
N GLY A 589 -14.93 3.64 16.61
CA GLY A 589 -15.89 4.67 16.21
C GLY A 589 -15.53 5.43 14.94
N SER A 590 -14.36 5.17 14.33
CA SER A 590 -13.86 5.89 13.15
C SER A 590 -13.95 7.42 13.28
N ALA A 591 -13.57 7.94 14.44
CA ALA A 591 -13.59 9.38 14.71
C ALA A 591 -12.18 9.94 14.88
N ASP A 592 -12.03 11.23 14.58
CA ASP A 592 -10.76 11.95 14.79
C ASP A 592 -10.65 12.59 16.18
N ARG A 593 -11.75 12.57 16.97
CA ARG A 593 -11.83 13.19 18.29
C ARG A 593 -12.85 12.53 19.21
N LEU A 594 -12.64 12.67 20.51
CA LEU A 594 -13.64 12.41 21.55
C LEU A 594 -13.97 13.71 22.28
N VAL A 595 -15.24 13.89 22.60
CA VAL A 595 -15.66 14.93 23.56
C VAL A 595 -15.53 14.36 24.97
N VAL A 596 -14.73 15.00 25.80
CA VAL A 596 -14.56 14.58 27.20
C VAL A 596 -15.73 15.13 28.00
N VAL A 597 -16.48 14.25 28.67
CA VAL A 597 -17.68 14.61 29.43
C VAL A 597 -17.57 14.18 30.89
N GLU A 598 -18.11 15.01 31.77
CA GLU A 598 -18.41 14.65 33.16
C GLU A 598 -19.92 14.50 33.33
N GLN A 599 -20.33 13.57 34.19
CA GLN A 599 -21.73 13.36 34.53
C GLN A 599 -22.11 14.29 35.68
N GLU A 600 -23.00 15.24 35.43
CA GLU A 600 -23.49 16.16 36.45
C GLU A 600 -25.03 16.17 36.40
N ASN A 601 -25.69 15.85 37.52
CA ASN A 601 -27.15 15.79 37.64
C ASN A 601 -27.86 14.93 36.56
N GLY A 602 -27.22 13.84 36.11
CA GLY A 602 -27.77 12.93 35.08
C GLY A 602 -27.57 13.39 33.64
N HIS A 603 -26.85 14.49 33.41
CA HIS A 603 -26.54 15.02 32.10
C HIS A 603 -25.02 14.97 31.82
N ALA A 604 -24.65 14.62 30.58
CA ALA A 604 -23.27 14.63 30.13
C ALA A 604 -22.84 16.06 29.77
N LYS A 605 -22.01 16.69 30.61
CA LYS A 605 -21.47 18.03 30.37
C LYS A 605 -20.08 17.94 29.76
N PRO A 606 -19.84 18.56 28.60
CA PRO A 606 -18.52 18.60 28.00
C PRO A 606 -17.54 19.44 28.83
N VAL A 607 -16.40 18.84 29.19
CA VAL A 607 -15.33 19.48 29.98
C VAL A 607 -14.02 19.65 29.20
N GLY A 608 -13.91 18.98 28.04
CA GLY A 608 -12.74 19.10 27.17
C GLY A 608 -12.88 18.31 25.87
N THR A 609 -11.82 18.30 25.08
CA THR A 609 -11.73 17.43 23.89
C THR A 609 -10.36 16.77 23.82
N VAL A 610 -10.30 15.59 23.21
CA VAL A 610 -9.03 14.91 22.92
C VAL A 610 -9.02 14.47 21.46
N LEU A 611 -7.95 14.80 20.73
CA LEU A 611 -7.79 14.45 19.33
C LEU A 611 -7.05 13.12 19.19
N ALA A 612 -7.29 12.40 18.09
CA ALA A 612 -6.55 11.19 17.75
C ALA A 612 -5.03 11.45 17.66
N ALA A 613 -4.64 12.62 17.18
CA ALA A 613 -3.24 13.04 17.13
C ALA A 613 -2.61 13.25 18.51
N ASP A 614 -3.38 13.72 19.50
CA ASP A 614 -2.90 13.93 20.86
C ASP A 614 -2.72 12.57 21.57
N LEU A 615 -3.65 11.64 21.35
CA LEU A 615 -3.56 10.26 21.85
C LEU A 615 -2.39 9.50 21.20
N ALA A 616 -2.18 9.64 19.90
CA ALA A 616 -1.07 9.00 19.18
C ALA A 616 0.32 9.54 19.58
N ARG A 617 0.40 10.73 20.20
CA ARG A 617 1.64 11.26 20.78
C ARG A 617 1.86 10.79 22.21
N ALA A 618 0.80 10.44 22.91
CA ALA A 618 0.83 10.07 24.33
C ALA A 618 1.04 8.57 24.57
N VAL A 619 0.63 7.73 23.61
CA VAL A 619 0.78 6.26 23.59
C VAL A 619 1.94 5.87 22.70
#